data_AF-A0A7V3W1V6-F1
#
_entry.id   AF-A0A7V3W1V6-F1
#
_cell.length_a   1.000
_cell.length_b   1.000
_cell.length_c   1.000
_cell.angle_alpha   90.00
_cell.angle_beta   90.00
_cell.angle_gamma   90.00
#
_symmetry.space_group_name_H-M   'P 1'
#
loop_
_entity.id
_entity.type
_entity.pdbx_description
1 polymer ?
#
loop_
_entity_poly.entity_id
_entity_poly.type
_entity_poly.pdbx_seq_one_letter_code
_entity_poly.pdbx_strand_id
1 'polypeptide(L)'
;MKRIFVFIVFTALLSVSPSEEQKAAELFRRAVQTINRLSDCQVRYRDDNSFGPGQKLHAHFIYEGRYIRSPRLYYQRVLECEFNYPEQTTPGFQEIYREPEDLIFILPPAYRALGVISMFPEDPKSYGPRGENTKSSAPWDFMNELAGLAQKGRVAVVDENYQGRDCLRFSIVGESGVWNRPGMERACLWVDKKALLPVRIEKYERDWPKPVVVTEYESFAADTGLKPEQVRFEGLKNPLSLIKTPKAEEIEPLLKRVPRRKLPEPAPGPEQILHGFYEAVAGIANYRADLTMSFRYGRLRLYRADRFAYSREPYWFTLFTTEQRANYLLLSHSAGSALWYSPEDKNLHLRGGGLQRLMGEQTFSGDDYKFYDQVGDNPYQLNFPELQKLVSGDFANAQARAWSVEYQGGKMWELELLRTSWTPPGRPGKLNLIIDPESHLPAALELSGYDDPKAFIACTFSNLKLNQDLRPGEFRF
;
A
#
# COMPACT_ATOMS: atom_id res chain seq x y z
N MET A 1 -75.81 14.52 -30.70
CA MET A 1 -75.63 15.33 -29.47
C MET A 1 -75.71 14.42 -28.25
N LYS A 2 -74.99 14.72 -27.16
CA LYS A 2 -74.71 13.81 -26.02
C LYS A 2 -73.81 12.61 -26.45
N ARG A 3 -72.92 12.06 -25.62
CA ARG A 3 -72.56 12.34 -24.21
C ARG A 3 -71.06 12.69 -24.10
N ILE A 4 -70.69 13.46 -23.07
CA ILE A 4 -69.29 13.64 -22.66
C ILE A 4 -68.92 12.47 -21.74
N PHE A 5 -67.85 11.74 -22.06
CA PHE A 5 -67.21 10.80 -21.14
C PHE A 5 -66.08 11.54 -20.42
N VAL A 6 -66.33 12.03 -19.20
CA VAL A 6 -65.24 12.55 -18.36
C VAL A 6 -64.48 11.36 -17.81
N PHE A 7 -63.28 11.15 -18.34
CA PHE A 7 -62.39 10.07 -17.97
C PHE A 7 -61.71 10.42 -16.63
N ILE A 8 -62.45 10.29 -15.52
CA ILE A 8 -61.86 10.38 -14.17
C ILE A 8 -61.01 9.13 -13.97
N VAL A 9 -59.76 9.20 -14.43
CA VAL A 9 -58.73 8.28 -13.99
C VAL A 9 -58.57 8.54 -12.50
N PHE A 10 -59.08 7.61 -11.68
CA PHE A 10 -58.85 7.61 -10.25
C PHE A 10 -57.40 7.14 -10.01
N THR A 11 -56.44 7.95 -10.44
CA THR A 11 -55.03 7.80 -10.14
C THR A 11 -54.85 8.07 -8.67
N ALA A 12 -55.21 7.08 -7.85
CA ALA A 12 -54.85 7.02 -6.46
C ALA A 12 -53.32 6.97 -6.42
N LEU A 13 -52.71 8.15 -6.32
CA LEU A 13 -51.34 8.36 -5.92
C LEU A 13 -51.22 7.85 -4.49
N LEU A 14 -51.11 6.52 -4.37
CA LEU A 14 -50.63 5.85 -3.19
C LEU A 14 -49.23 6.40 -2.96
N SER A 15 -49.14 7.38 -2.07
CA SER A 15 -47.90 7.82 -1.46
C SER A 15 -47.37 6.66 -0.64
N VAL A 16 -46.75 5.70 -1.31
CA VAL A 16 -45.98 4.62 -0.69
C VAL A 16 -44.90 5.31 0.11
N SER A 17 -45.15 5.43 1.41
CA SER A 17 -44.18 5.99 2.35
C SER A 17 -42.88 5.21 2.19
N PRO A 18 -41.73 5.88 2.00
CA PRO A 18 -40.47 5.18 1.76
C PRO A 18 -40.20 4.21 2.91
N SER A 19 -39.72 3.01 2.59
CA SER A 19 -39.39 2.00 3.61
C SER A 19 -38.35 2.55 4.58
N GLU A 20 -38.25 1.99 5.80
CA GLU A 20 -37.23 2.45 6.76
C GLU A 20 -35.80 2.32 6.19
N GLU A 21 -35.56 1.35 5.32
CA GLU A 21 -34.30 1.20 4.56
C GLU A 21 -34.09 2.32 3.53
N GLN A 22 -35.14 2.72 2.79
CA GLN A 22 -35.08 3.87 1.88
C GLN A 22 -34.87 5.20 2.64
N LYS A 23 -35.51 5.37 3.81
CA LYS A 23 -35.29 6.53 4.70
C LYS A 23 -33.87 6.53 5.26
N ALA A 24 -33.36 5.38 5.70
CA ALA A 24 -31.99 5.23 6.20
C ALA A 24 -30.96 5.57 5.12
N ALA A 25 -31.12 5.05 3.91
CA ALA A 25 -30.28 5.35 2.77
C ALA A 25 -30.36 6.83 2.33
N GLU A 26 -31.53 7.47 2.43
CA GLU A 26 -31.70 8.90 2.20
C GLU A 26 -31.00 9.77 3.26
N LEU A 27 -31.20 9.48 4.54
CA LEU A 27 -30.55 10.18 5.65
C LEU A 27 -29.02 10.01 5.61
N PHE A 28 -28.54 8.81 5.32
CA PHE A 28 -27.12 8.54 5.16
C PHE A 28 -26.53 9.32 3.97
N ARG A 29 -27.21 9.33 2.82
CA ARG A 29 -26.79 10.12 1.65
C ARG A 29 -26.76 11.62 1.96
N ARG A 30 -27.65 12.13 2.82
CA ARG A 30 -27.60 13.53 3.29
C ARG A 30 -26.37 13.80 4.15
N ALA A 31 -26.01 12.91 5.10
CA ALA A 31 -24.77 13.06 5.88
C ALA A 31 -23.51 13.03 4.98
N VAL A 32 -23.45 12.10 4.02
CA VAL A 32 -22.39 12.05 2.99
C VAL A 32 -22.35 13.34 2.16
N GLN A 33 -23.51 13.91 1.79
CA GLN A 33 -23.58 15.17 1.05
C GLN A 33 -23.18 16.40 1.88
N THR A 34 -23.52 16.45 3.17
CA THR A 34 -23.06 17.53 4.07
C THR A 34 -21.55 17.54 4.15
N ILE A 35 -20.93 16.39 4.45
CA ILE A 35 -19.47 16.27 4.55
C ILE A 35 -18.78 16.51 3.20
N ASN A 36 -19.40 16.17 2.07
CA ASN A 36 -18.86 16.48 0.74
C ASN A 36 -19.09 17.93 0.26
N ARG A 37 -19.75 18.78 1.05
CA ARG A 37 -19.93 20.22 0.74
C ARG A 37 -18.96 21.15 1.48
N LEU A 38 -18.26 20.64 2.50
CA LEU A 38 -17.36 21.46 3.30
C LEU A 38 -16.22 22.05 2.45
N SER A 39 -15.89 23.33 2.66
CA SER A 39 -14.68 23.95 2.09
C SER A 39 -13.43 23.43 2.80
N ASP A 40 -13.53 23.31 4.11
CA ASP A 40 -12.45 22.95 5.01
C ASP A 40 -12.99 22.41 6.34
N CYS A 41 -12.13 21.73 7.11
CA CYS A 41 -12.41 21.40 8.50
C CYS A 41 -11.14 21.28 9.35
N GLN A 42 -11.31 21.47 10.66
CA GLN A 42 -10.33 21.20 11.70
C GLN A 42 -10.94 20.20 12.69
N VAL A 43 -10.22 19.13 13.02
CA VAL A 43 -10.74 18.08 13.91
C VAL A 43 -9.66 17.62 14.90
N ARG A 44 -10.08 17.20 16.10
CA ARG A 44 -9.27 16.38 17.01
C ARG A 44 -10.00 15.06 17.22
N TYR A 45 -9.30 13.95 17.02
CA TYR A 45 -9.91 12.63 17.04
C TYR A 45 -9.01 11.54 17.63
N ARG A 46 -9.66 10.55 18.23
CA ARG A 46 -9.05 9.28 18.62
C ARG A 46 -9.18 8.27 17.49
N ASP A 47 -8.16 7.43 17.30
CA ASP A 47 -8.26 6.20 16.52
C ASP A 47 -7.68 5.01 17.30
N ASP A 48 -8.54 4.05 17.64
CA ASP A 48 -8.17 2.81 18.32
C ASP A 48 -8.28 1.64 17.34
N ASN A 49 -7.22 0.85 17.20
CA ASN A 49 -7.20 -0.38 16.39
C ASN A 49 -6.93 -1.60 17.28
N SER A 50 -7.51 -2.74 16.91
CA SER A 50 -7.31 -4.04 17.56
C SER A 50 -7.46 -5.20 16.57
N PHE A 51 -6.48 -6.11 16.53
CA PHE A 51 -6.51 -7.29 15.67
C PHE A 51 -6.37 -8.58 16.47
N GLY A 52 -7.08 -9.61 16.03
CA GLY A 52 -7.03 -10.96 16.60
C GLY A 52 -7.85 -11.14 17.90
N PRO A 53 -8.17 -12.41 18.27
CA PRO A 53 -9.00 -12.67 19.44
C PRO A 53 -8.33 -12.33 20.77
N GLY A 54 -9.00 -11.51 21.58
CA GLY A 54 -8.73 -11.37 23.02
C GLY A 54 -7.81 -10.22 23.46
N GLN A 55 -7.29 -9.39 22.55
CA GLN A 55 -6.44 -8.25 22.95
C GLN A 55 -7.22 -7.07 23.54
N LYS A 56 -6.50 -6.21 24.27
CA LYS A 56 -7.06 -5.05 25.00
C LYS A 56 -6.76 -3.69 24.35
N LEU A 57 -5.69 -3.62 23.57
CA LEU A 57 -5.25 -2.51 22.72
C LEU A 57 -4.31 -3.13 21.67
N HIS A 58 -4.22 -2.57 20.46
CA HIS A 58 -3.14 -2.92 19.50
C HIS A 58 -2.41 -1.64 19.08
N ALA A 59 -3.17 -0.65 18.61
CA ALA A 59 -2.75 0.74 18.51
C ALA A 59 -3.83 1.68 19.07
N HIS A 60 -3.38 2.77 19.66
CA HIS A 60 -4.18 3.93 20.05
C HIS A 60 -3.46 5.19 19.57
N PHE A 61 -4.20 6.13 19.01
CA PHE A 61 -3.70 7.45 18.62
C PHE A 61 -4.68 8.53 19.04
N ILE A 62 -4.16 9.71 19.39
CA ILE A 62 -4.87 10.98 19.31
C ILE A 62 -4.22 11.84 18.23
N TYR A 63 -5.02 12.31 17.29
CA TYR A 63 -4.61 13.15 16.17
C TYR A 63 -5.24 14.55 16.23
N GLU A 64 -4.50 15.54 15.77
CA GLU A 64 -5.07 16.80 15.26
C GLU A 64 -4.99 16.80 13.73
N GLY A 65 -6.06 17.21 13.07
CA GLY A 65 -6.17 17.26 11.61
C GLY A 65 -6.70 18.60 11.10
N ARG A 66 -6.14 19.09 9.99
CA ARG A 66 -6.57 20.31 9.28
C ARG A 66 -6.65 20.00 7.78
N TYR A 67 -7.83 20.16 7.19
CA TYR A 67 -8.12 19.67 5.84
C TYR A 67 -8.80 20.78 5.03
N ILE A 68 -8.30 21.07 3.83
CA ILE A 68 -8.94 21.94 2.83
C ILE A 68 -9.31 21.08 1.62
N ARG A 69 -10.51 21.27 1.08
CA ARG A 69 -11.06 20.45 -0.01
C ARG A 69 -10.58 20.88 -1.40
N SER A 70 -10.40 22.18 -1.62
CA SER A 70 -9.97 22.74 -2.90
C SER A 70 -9.16 24.04 -2.70
N PRO A 71 -7.86 24.08 -3.05
CA PRO A 71 -7.03 22.93 -3.43
C PRO A 71 -6.99 21.88 -2.30
N ARG A 72 -6.82 20.61 -2.68
CA ARG A 72 -6.83 19.49 -1.73
C ARG A 72 -5.53 19.48 -0.93
N LEU A 73 -5.61 19.93 0.32
CA LEU A 73 -4.48 20.10 1.23
C LEU A 73 -4.83 19.47 2.58
N TYR A 74 -4.00 18.56 3.07
CA TYR A 74 -4.17 17.90 4.36
C TYR A 74 -2.96 18.14 5.25
N TYR A 75 -3.23 18.25 6.55
CA TYR A 75 -2.25 18.21 7.63
C TYR A 75 -2.79 17.31 8.72
N GLN A 76 -1.96 16.40 9.22
CA GLN A 76 -2.25 15.56 10.36
C GLN A 76 -1.04 15.52 11.29
N ARG A 77 -1.30 15.51 12.61
CA ARG A 77 -0.27 15.49 13.64
C ARG A 77 -0.64 14.50 14.73
N VAL A 78 0.29 13.61 15.07
CA VAL A 78 0.18 12.76 16.27
C VAL A 78 0.39 13.63 17.50
N LEU A 79 -0.59 13.65 18.41
CA LEU A 79 -0.48 14.29 19.71
C LEU A 79 -0.07 13.30 20.78
N GLU A 80 -0.71 12.13 20.79
CA GLU A 80 -0.59 11.07 21.81
C GLU A 80 -0.72 9.71 21.10
N CYS A 81 -0.04 8.66 21.57
CA CYS A 81 -0.20 7.30 21.04
C CYS A 81 0.29 6.22 22.01
N GLU A 82 -0.28 5.00 21.90
CA GLU A 82 0.11 3.81 22.65
C GLU A 82 0.01 2.56 21.75
N PHE A 83 1.00 1.66 21.82
CA PHE A 83 1.08 0.48 20.95
C PHE A 83 1.54 -0.76 21.72
N ASN A 84 1.05 -1.93 21.31
CA ASN A 84 1.60 -3.23 21.73
C ASN A 84 2.58 -3.84 20.70
N TYR A 85 3.04 -3.04 19.74
CA TYR A 85 4.03 -3.38 18.72
C TYR A 85 4.93 -2.16 18.41
N PRO A 86 6.11 -2.32 17.80
CA PRO A 86 6.99 -1.20 17.47
C PRO A 86 6.42 -0.35 16.31
N GLU A 87 6.22 0.95 16.54
CA GLU A 87 5.69 1.89 15.54
C GLU A 87 6.49 3.22 15.59
N GLN A 88 6.71 3.82 14.43
CA GLN A 88 7.54 5.03 14.25
C GLN A 88 6.72 6.32 14.36
N THR A 89 5.41 6.18 14.24
CA THR A 89 4.39 7.24 14.23
C THR A 89 4.11 7.74 15.66
N THR A 90 5.13 8.29 16.33
CA THR A 90 5.09 8.73 17.74
C THR A 90 4.77 10.24 17.89
N PRO A 91 4.56 10.78 19.11
CA PRO A 91 4.09 12.15 19.30
C PRO A 91 4.97 13.22 18.64
N GLY A 92 4.33 14.13 17.92
CA GLY A 92 5.00 15.17 17.13
C GLY A 92 5.44 14.74 15.72
N PHE A 93 5.21 13.48 15.31
CA PHE A 93 5.09 13.12 13.90
C PHE A 93 4.02 13.98 13.24
N GLN A 94 4.32 14.45 12.03
CA GLN A 94 3.42 15.28 11.22
C GLN A 94 3.44 14.82 9.77
N GLU A 95 2.27 14.83 9.15
CA GLU A 95 2.01 14.46 7.77
C GLU A 95 1.32 15.62 7.06
N ILE A 96 1.70 15.85 5.80
CA ILE A 96 1.04 16.78 4.89
C ILE A 96 0.85 16.11 3.54
N TYR A 97 -0.36 16.15 3.03
CA TYR A 97 -0.64 15.83 1.62
C TYR A 97 -1.02 17.11 0.88
N ARG A 98 -0.60 17.21 -0.37
CA ARG A 98 -1.01 18.28 -1.29
C ARG A 98 -1.26 17.68 -2.65
N GLU A 99 -2.44 17.87 -3.23
CA GLU A 99 -2.73 17.43 -4.59
C GLU A 99 -2.29 18.51 -5.60
N PRO A 100 -1.60 18.18 -6.70
CA PRO A 100 -1.16 16.85 -7.18
C PRO A 100 0.29 16.49 -6.74
N GLU A 101 0.81 17.17 -5.72
CA GLU A 101 2.18 17.04 -5.21
C GLU A 101 2.37 15.80 -4.30
N ASP A 102 3.31 15.86 -3.37
CA ASP A 102 3.81 14.72 -2.61
C ASP A 102 3.01 14.47 -1.32
N LEU A 103 3.13 13.25 -0.77
CA LEU A 103 2.84 12.97 0.63
C LEU A 103 4.12 13.21 1.43
N ILE A 104 4.07 14.11 2.39
CA ILE A 104 5.26 14.71 3.02
C ILE A 104 5.19 14.51 4.53
N PHE A 105 6.27 14.00 5.11
CA PHE A 105 6.38 13.72 6.55
C PHE A 105 7.46 14.55 7.24
N ILE A 106 7.20 14.89 8.51
CA ILE A 106 8.21 15.23 9.50
C ILE A 106 8.14 14.20 10.62
N LEU A 107 9.27 13.55 10.86
CA LEU A 107 9.41 12.60 11.95
C LEU A 107 9.42 13.28 13.33
N PRO A 108 9.13 12.52 14.41
CA PRO A 108 9.19 12.99 15.79
C PRO A 108 10.49 13.73 16.14
N PRO A 109 10.50 14.58 17.20
CA PRO A 109 11.62 15.46 17.53
C PRO A 109 13.02 14.83 17.52
N ALA A 110 13.15 13.57 17.97
CA ALA A 110 14.42 12.83 17.99
C ALA A 110 15.02 12.58 16.58
N TYR A 111 14.18 12.51 15.54
CA TYR A 111 14.58 12.13 14.19
C TYR A 111 14.53 13.30 13.18
N ARG A 112 14.21 14.52 13.65
CA ARG A 112 14.16 15.75 12.81
C ARG A 112 15.45 16.06 12.04
N ALA A 113 16.59 15.49 12.46
CA ALA A 113 17.87 15.57 11.74
C ALA A 113 17.83 14.88 10.35
N LEU A 114 16.88 13.96 10.13
CA LEU A 114 16.63 13.34 8.83
C LEU A 114 15.88 14.26 7.86
N GLY A 115 15.39 15.41 8.33
CA GLY A 115 14.77 16.46 7.53
C GLY A 115 13.27 16.25 7.29
N VAL A 116 12.87 16.52 6.06
CA VAL A 116 11.50 16.38 5.55
C VAL A 116 11.52 15.25 4.53
N ILE A 117 10.58 14.31 4.63
CA ILE A 117 10.53 13.12 3.80
C ILE A 117 9.38 13.25 2.80
N SER A 118 9.68 13.28 1.50
CA SER A 118 8.67 13.09 0.45
C SER A 118 8.55 11.61 0.08
N MET A 119 7.31 11.12 0.08
CA MET A 119 6.87 9.92 -0.63
C MET A 119 5.93 10.35 -1.76
N PHE A 120 6.14 9.83 -2.97
CA PHE A 120 5.26 10.17 -4.09
C PHE A 120 3.94 9.40 -3.97
N PRO A 121 2.77 10.00 -4.28
CA PRO A 121 1.49 9.32 -4.39
C PRO A 121 1.47 8.10 -5.32
N GLU A 122 2.42 7.99 -6.25
CA GLU A 122 2.62 6.83 -7.10
C GLU A 122 3.31 5.64 -6.38
N ASP A 123 3.89 5.85 -5.19
CA ASP A 123 4.49 4.79 -4.35
C ASP A 123 3.40 3.82 -3.88
N PRO A 124 3.56 2.48 -4.07
CA PRO A 124 2.63 1.47 -3.55
C PRO A 124 2.33 1.60 -2.06
N LYS A 125 3.26 2.11 -1.24
CA LYS A 125 3.11 2.36 0.20
C LYS A 125 2.15 3.54 0.50
N SER A 126 1.83 4.34 -0.50
CA SER A 126 0.73 5.32 -0.48
C SER A 126 -0.65 4.68 -0.72
N TYR A 127 -0.72 3.35 -0.70
CA TYR A 127 -1.93 2.55 -0.76
C TYR A 127 -1.90 1.41 0.28
N GLY A 128 -3.07 0.96 0.70
CA GLY A 128 -3.26 -0.27 1.47
C GLY A 128 -3.15 -1.53 0.58
N PRO A 129 -3.08 -2.72 1.19
CA PRO A 129 -2.74 -3.95 0.47
C PRO A 129 -3.81 -4.41 -0.55
N ARG A 130 -5.05 -3.88 -0.52
CA ARG A 130 -6.06 -4.07 -1.58
C ARG A 130 -6.32 -2.80 -2.41
N GLY A 131 -5.47 -1.78 -2.28
CA GLY A 131 -5.57 -0.51 -3.03
C GLY A 131 -6.30 0.60 -2.29
N GLU A 132 -6.49 0.50 -0.97
CA GLU A 132 -7.04 1.59 -0.16
C GLU A 132 -6.19 2.86 -0.27
N ASN A 133 -6.76 4.02 -0.55
CA ASN A 133 -5.97 5.26 -0.64
C ASN A 133 -5.57 5.75 0.76
N THR A 134 -4.29 5.60 1.16
CA THR A 134 -3.81 5.98 2.50
C THR A 134 -3.35 7.45 2.61
N LYS A 135 -3.36 8.21 1.51
CA LYS A 135 -2.85 9.60 1.41
C LYS A 135 -3.69 10.65 2.16
N SER A 136 -4.74 10.22 2.88
CA SER A 136 -5.75 11.10 3.45
C SER A 136 -6.57 10.42 4.53
N SER A 137 -6.54 10.97 5.74
CA SER A 137 -7.54 10.70 6.79
C SER A 137 -8.64 11.77 6.82
N ALA A 138 -8.91 12.46 5.71
CA ALA A 138 -9.93 13.52 5.69
C ALA A 138 -11.34 12.93 5.89
N PRO A 139 -12.21 13.55 6.71
CA PRO A 139 -13.55 13.00 7.00
C PRO A 139 -14.41 12.68 5.77
N TRP A 140 -14.23 13.43 4.67
CA TRP A 140 -14.94 13.15 3.42
C TRP A 140 -14.41 11.94 2.65
N ASP A 141 -13.13 11.62 2.75
CA ASP A 141 -12.58 10.43 2.10
C ASP A 141 -13.11 9.15 2.78
N PHE A 142 -13.19 9.12 4.12
CA PHE A 142 -13.88 8.06 4.88
C PHE A 142 -15.39 7.99 4.60
N MET A 143 -16.09 9.13 4.54
CA MET A 143 -17.53 9.13 4.21
C MET A 143 -17.80 8.65 2.78
N ASN A 144 -16.84 8.82 1.86
CA ASN A 144 -16.92 8.29 0.49
C ASN A 144 -16.63 6.77 0.43
N GLU A 145 -15.73 6.24 1.26
CA GLU A 145 -15.57 4.78 1.47
C GLU A 145 -16.90 4.15 1.91
N LEU A 146 -17.51 4.70 2.97
CA LEU A 146 -18.80 4.24 3.49
C LEU A 146 -19.94 4.41 2.47
N ALA A 147 -19.89 5.45 1.63
CA ALA A 147 -20.85 5.64 0.54
C ALA A 147 -20.75 4.57 -0.55
N GLY A 148 -19.53 4.14 -0.93
CA GLY A 148 -19.32 3.05 -1.88
C GLY A 148 -19.83 1.71 -1.34
N LEU A 149 -19.64 1.45 -0.05
CA LEU A 149 -20.15 0.26 0.64
C LEU A 149 -21.68 0.24 0.71
N ALA A 150 -22.30 1.38 1.05
CA ALA A 150 -23.75 1.53 1.12
C ALA A 150 -24.47 1.40 -0.24
N GLN A 151 -23.79 1.65 -1.36
CA GLN A 151 -24.35 1.44 -2.71
C GLN A 151 -24.50 -0.04 -3.09
N LYS A 152 -23.73 -0.93 -2.44
CA LYS A 152 -23.71 -2.38 -2.69
C LYS A 152 -23.91 -3.13 -1.37
N GLY A 153 -24.96 -2.74 -0.65
CA GLY A 153 -25.15 -3.16 0.74
C GLY A 153 -26.47 -2.67 1.31
N ARG A 154 -26.66 -2.94 2.60
CA ARG A 154 -27.85 -2.53 3.36
C ARG A 154 -27.49 -1.47 4.38
N VAL A 155 -28.36 -0.48 4.55
CA VAL A 155 -28.22 0.61 5.51
C VAL A 155 -29.45 0.62 6.41
N ALA A 156 -29.24 0.41 7.70
CA ALA A 156 -30.23 0.70 8.74
C ALA A 156 -29.83 2.00 9.47
N VAL A 157 -30.81 2.70 10.06
CA VAL A 157 -30.56 3.85 10.94
C VAL A 157 -31.41 3.72 12.21
N VAL A 158 -30.87 4.16 13.34
CA VAL A 158 -31.63 4.38 14.59
C VAL A 158 -31.29 5.75 15.17
N ASP A 159 -32.24 6.32 15.90
CA ASP A 159 -31.97 7.43 16.82
C ASP A 159 -31.28 6.88 18.07
N GLU A 160 -30.17 7.51 18.48
CA GLU A 160 -29.36 7.06 19.62
C GLU A 160 -28.70 8.26 20.31
N ASN A 161 -28.74 8.32 21.65
CA ASN A 161 -27.98 9.33 22.38
C ASN A 161 -26.58 8.79 22.71
N TYR A 162 -25.55 9.43 22.17
CA TYR A 162 -24.15 9.03 22.36
C TYR A 162 -23.42 10.10 23.18
N GLN A 163 -22.99 9.75 24.39
CA GLN A 163 -22.32 10.67 25.33
C GLN A 163 -23.07 12.00 25.55
N GLY A 164 -24.41 11.98 25.57
CA GLY A 164 -25.24 13.18 25.70
C GLY A 164 -25.54 13.92 24.38
N ARG A 165 -24.95 13.51 23.24
CA ARG A 165 -25.25 14.05 21.91
C ARG A 165 -26.34 13.22 21.23
N ASP A 166 -27.38 13.87 20.69
CA ASP A 166 -28.42 13.19 19.91
C ASP A 166 -27.89 12.86 18.50
N CYS A 167 -27.75 11.57 18.22
CA CYS A 167 -27.13 11.06 17.00
C CYS A 167 -28.10 10.20 16.17
N LEU A 168 -27.86 10.17 14.87
CA LEU A 168 -28.28 9.08 13.99
C LEU A 168 -27.16 8.04 13.96
N ARG A 169 -27.41 6.83 14.44
CA ARG A 169 -26.50 5.70 14.24
C ARG A 169 -26.91 4.91 13.01
N PHE A 170 -26.10 4.98 11.97
CA PHE A 170 -26.20 4.12 10.79
C PHE A 170 -25.46 2.80 11.02
N SER A 171 -26.05 1.70 10.56
CA SER A 171 -25.41 0.38 10.46
C SER A 171 -25.34 0.00 8.99
N ILE A 172 -24.13 -0.09 8.44
CA ILE A 172 -23.84 -0.33 7.03
C ILE A 172 -23.24 -1.73 6.89
N VAL A 173 -23.87 -2.60 6.10
CA VAL A 173 -23.41 -3.96 5.80
C VAL A 173 -23.25 -4.07 4.29
N GLY A 174 -21.99 -4.06 3.82
CA GLY A 174 -21.64 -4.25 2.41
C GLY A 174 -21.71 -5.71 1.97
N GLU A 175 -21.87 -5.94 0.68
CA GLU A 175 -21.75 -7.27 0.07
C GLU A 175 -20.34 -7.87 0.26
N SER A 176 -20.26 -9.20 0.32
CA SER A 176 -19.01 -9.93 0.55
C SER A 176 -18.01 -9.65 -0.57
N GLY A 177 -16.85 -9.09 -0.24
CA GLY A 177 -15.81 -8.69 -1.19
C GLY A 177 -15.87 -7.22 -1.65
N VAL A 178 -16.89 -6.44 -1.26
CA VAL A 178 -16.90 -4.97 -1.48
C VAL A 178 -16.04 -4.23 -0.46
N TRP A 179 -15.74 -4.86 0.68
CA TRP A 179 -14.89 -4.27 1.72
C TRP A 179 -13.42 -4.18 1.29
N ASN A 180 -12.99 -2.93 1.11
CA ASN A 180 -11.60 -2.48 0.94
C ASN A 180 -10.64 -3.29 1.84
N ARG A 181 -10.81 -3.20 3.16
CA ARG A 181 -10.08 -4.09 4.07
C ARG A 181 -10.71 -5.47 4.08
N PRO A 182 -9.91 -6.49 3.76
CA PRO A 182 -10.69 -8.50 3.59
C PRO A 182 -11.16 -8.89 5.01
N GLY A 183 -12.20 -9.71 5.16
CA GLY A 183 -12.76 -10.09 6.48
C GLY A 183 -13.68 -9.06 7.17
N MET A 184 -13.63 -7.78 6.80
CA MET A 184 -14.64 -6.80 7.25
C MET A 184 -16.02 -7.12 6.68
N GLU A 185 -17.06 -6.80 7.45
CA GLU A 185 -18.45 -7.08 7.06
C GLU A 185 -19.43 -5.93 7.38
N ARG A 186 -19.18 -5.19 8.47
CA ARG A 186 -20.06 -4.12 8.96
C ARG A 186 -19.26 -2.89 9.40
N ALA A 187 -19.82 -1.70 9.16
CA ALA A 187 -19.47 -0.50 9.91
C ALA A 187 -20.70 0.09 10.63
N CYS A 188 -20.47 0.72 11.78
CA CYS A 188 -21.41 1.59 12.45
C CYS A 188 -20.88 3.03 12.37
N LEU A 189 -21.77 3.99 12.06
CA LEU A 189 -21.45 5.42 11.96
C LEU A 189 -22.45 6.22 12.80
N TRP A 190 -21.97 6.96 13.78
CA TRP A 190 -22.74 7.94 14.53
C TRP A 190 -22.55 9.31 13.91
N VAL A 191 -23.65 9.98 13.63
CA VAL A 191 -23.68 11.34 13.04
C VAL A 191 -24.53 12.23 13.93
N ASP A 192 -24.05 13.43 14.27
CA ASP A 192 -24.86 14.44 14.99
C ASP A 192 -26.15 14.74 14.21
N LYS A 193 -27.30 14.60 14.86
CA LYS A 193 -28.62 14.66 14.19
C LYS A 193 -28.98 16.05 13.65
N LYS A 194 -28.31 17.11 14.12
CA LYS A 194 -28.56 18.50 13.72
C LYS A 194 -27.55 18.99 12.68
N ALA A 195 -26.25 18.74 12.90
CA ALA A 195 -25.17 19.19 12.05
C ALA A 195 -24.86 18.23 10.89
N LEU A 196 -25.30 16.96 10.99
CA LEU A 196 -24.96 15.88 10.06
C LEU A 196 -23.44 15.64 9.89
N LEU A 197 -22.67 15.88 10.96
CA LEU A 197 -21.23 15.64 11.05
C LEU A 197 -20.94 14.32 11.81
N PRO A 198 -19.88 13.56 11.45
CA PRO A 198 -19.55 12.31 12.12
C PRO A 198 -19.08 12.57 13.55
N VAL A 199 -19.51 11.70 14.47
CA VAL A 199 -19.10 11.69 15.89
C VAL A 199 -18.24 10.47 16.17
N ARG A 200 -18.63 9.30 15.66
CA ARG A 200 -17.92 8.03 15.86
C ARG A 200 -18.08 7.12 14.65
N ILE A 201 -17.03 6.36 14.32
CA ILE A 201 -17.00 5.31 13.31
C ILE A 201 -16.49 4.05 13.99
N GLU A 202 -17.10 2.91 13.68
CA GLU A 202 -16.64 1.59 14.10
C GLU A 202 -16.64 0.65 12.90
N LYS A 203 -15.57 -0.12 12.71
CA LYS A 203 -15.52 -1.21 11.70
C LYS A 203 -15.46 -2.57 12.41
N TYR A 204 -16.07 -3.59 11.82
CA TYR A 204 -16.22 -4.94 12.38
C TYR A 204 -15.83 -6.02 11.37
N GLU A 205 -15.03 -6.99 11.82
CA GLU A 205 -14.75 -8.24 11.12
C GLU A 205 -15.90 -9.25 11.29
N ARG A 206 -16.08 -10.12 10.29
CA ARG A 206 -17.07 -11.22 10.31
C ARG A 206 -16.88 -12.09 11.56
N ASP A 207 -18.00 -12.52 12.14
CA ASP A 207 -18.09 -13.33 13.37
C ASP A 207 -17.46 -12.69 14.64
N TRP A 208 -16.93 -11.46 14.57
CA TRP A 208 -16.33 -10.77 15.71
C TRP A 208 -17.31 -9.76 16.35
N PRO A 209 -17.70 -9.92 17.63
CA PRO A 209 -18.75 -9.12 18.26
C PRO A 209 -18.31 -7.71 18.68
N LYS A 210 -17.01 -7.40 18.63
CA LYS A 210 -16.43 -6.10 19.03
C LYS A 210 -15.93 -5.33 17.80
N PRO A 211 -15.91 -3.98 17.84
CA PRO A 211 -15.26 -3.21 16.79
C PRO A 211 -13.75 -3.49 16.81
N VAL A 212 -13.16 -3.56 15.61
CA VAL A 212 -11.72 -3.78 15.40
C VAL A 212 -10.98 -2.49 15.02
N VAL A 213 -11.73 -1.50 14.52
CA VAL A 213 -11.30 -0.11 14.35
C VAL A 213 -12.37 0.78 14.99
N VAL A 214 -11.95 1.79 15.75
CA VAL A 214 -12.81 2.78 16.41
C VAL A 214 -12.21 4.16 16.19
N THR A 215 -12.88 5.01 15.42
CA THR A 215 -12.47 6.40 15.16
C THR A 215 -13.49 7.34 15.80
N GLU A 216 -13.08 8.29 16.65
CA GLU A 216 -14.01 9.14 17.42
C GLU A 216 -13.58 10.60 17.45
N TYR A 217 -14.48 11.49 17.00
CA TYR A 217 -14.24 12.93 16.88
C TYR A 217 -14.55 13.66 18.19
N GLU A 218 -13.51 13.89 18.98
CA GLU A 218 -13.58 14.73 20.20
C GLU A 218 -14.07 16.14 19.84
N SER A 219 -13.50 16.72 18.78
CA SER A 219 -13.96 17.98 18.18
C SER A 219 -14.00 17.90 16.65
N PHE A 220 -14.99 18.58 16.06
CA PHE A 220 -15.14 18.76 14.62
C PHE A 220 -15.60 20.20 14.36
N ALA A 221 -14.74 21.02 13.76
CA ALA A 221 -15.06 22.36 13.29
C ALA A 221 -15.10 22.36 11.77
N ALA A 222 -16.27 22.61 11.19
CA ALA A 222 -16.52 22.65 9.75
C ALA A 222 -16.49 24.08 9.21
N ASP A 223 -16.09 24.26 7.95
CA ASP A 223 -16.09 25.53 7.20
C ASP A 223 -15.45 26.69 7.98
N THR A 224 -14.27 26.42 8.56
CA THR A 224 -13.56 27.33 9.45
C THR A 224 -12.82 28.46 8.73
N GLY A 225 -12.77 28.41 7.40
CA GLY A 225 -12.03 29.37 6.58
C GLY A 225 -10.52 29.17 6.62
N LEU A 226 -10.05 27.91 6.80
CA LEU A 226 -8.64 27.55 6.72
C LEU A 226 -8.01 28.08 5.42
N LYS A 227 -6.89 28.78 5.56
CA LYS A 227 -6.02 29.18 4.44
C LYS A 227 -4.91 28.13 4.26
N PRO A 228 -4.40 27.92 3.02
CA PRO A 228 -3.26 27.03 2.77
C PRO A 228 -2.07 27.27 3.71
N GLU A 229 -1.83 28.52 4.11
CA GLU A 229 -0.72 28.92 4.99
C GLU A 229 -0.82 28.36 6.42
N GLN A 230 -1.99 27.84 6.81
CA GLN A 230 -2.27 27.18 8.09
C GLN A 230 -2.11 25.65 8.00
N VAL A 231 -2.08 25.10 6.78
CA VAL A 231 -1.85 23.68 6.46
C VAL A 231 -0.36 23.47 6.13
N ARG A 232 0.48 23.71 7.15
CA ARG A 232 1.94 23.65 7.09
C ARG A 232 2.53 23.08 8.38
N PHE A 233 3.74 22.55 8.29
CA PHE A 233 4.44 21.95 9.42
C PHE A 233 4.73 22.91 10.56
N GLU A 234 4.64 22.38 11.78
CA GLU A 234 4.78 23.12 13.03
C GLU A 234 6.13 22.90 13.69
N GLY A 235 6.71 24.01 14.18
CA GLY A 235 8.03 24.02 14.79
C GLY A 235 9.18 23.77 13.81
N LEU A 236 8.96 23.91 12.50
CA LEU A 236 10.01 23.85 11.47
C LEU A 236 10.40 25.29 11.05
N LYS A 237 11.54 25.80 11.54
CA LYS A 237 12.03 27.13 11.16
C LYS A 237 12.96 27.14 9.95
N ASN A 238 13.69 26.04 9.70
CA ASN A 238 14.39 25.78 8.45
C ASN A 238 14.77 24.28 8.39
N PRO A 239 14.33 23.49 7.40
CA PRO A 239 14.68 22.06 7.31
C PRO A 239 16.13 21.89 6.81
N LEU A 240 17.09 21.85 7.73
CA LEU A 240 18.41 21.26 7.48
C LEU A 240 18.28 19.74 7.33
N SER A 241 17.83 19.28 6.16
CA SER A 241 17.85 17.86 5.82
C SER A 241 19.29 17.41 5.63
N LEU A 242 19.77 16.54 6.52
CA LEU A 242 21.10 15.93 6.37
C LEU A 242 21.11 14.85 5.27
N ILE A 243 19.93 14.34 4.89
CA ILE A 243 19.75 13.46 3.73
C ILE A 243 19.32 14.31 2.52
N LYS A 244 19.93 14.05 1.37
CA LYS A 244 19.52 14.59 0.07
C LYS A 244 19.21 13.44 -0.87
N THR A 245 18.07 13.50 -1.55
CA THR A 245 17.71 12.56 -2.60
C THR A 245 18.44 12.94 -3.90
N PRO A 246 19.08 11.99 -4.62
CA PRO A 246 19.58 12.26 -5.97
C PRO A 246 18.43 12.64 -6.90
N LYS A 247 18.69 13.54 -7.86
CA LYS A 247 17.69 13.97 -8.83
C LYS A 247 17.36 12.85 -9.82
N ALA A 248 16.25 12.99 -10.53
CA ALA A 248 15.82 12.05 -11.57
C ALA A 248 16.93 11.79 -12.62
N GLU A 249 17.64 12.84 -13.03
CA GLU A 249 18.70 12.80 -14.04
C GLU A 249 19.97 12.07 -13.56
N GLU A 250 20.16 11.93 -12.24
CA GLU A 250 21.27 11.20 -11.63
C GLU A 250 21.00 9.68 -11.55
N ILE A 251 19.74 9.25 -11.72
CA ILE A 251 19.28 7.87 -11.60
C ILE A 251 18.88 7.29 -12.96
N GLU A 252 18.25 8.07 -13.83
CA GLU A 252 17.84 7.66 -15.19
C GLU A 252 18.98 6.97 -16.00
N PRO A 253 20.27 7.35 -15.88
CA PRO A 253 21.38 6.64 -16.54
C PRO A 253 21.65 5.22 -16.02
N LEU A 254 21.17 4.88 -14.82
CA LEU A 254 21.26 3.57 -14.16
C LEU A 254 20.03 2.70 -14.45
N LEU A 255 18.88 3.31 -14.79
CA LEU A 255 17.64 2.63 -15.17
C LEU A 255 17.69 2.02 -16.59
N LYS A 256 18.85 1.52 -17.01
CA LYS A 256 19.07 0.90 -18.32
C LYS A 256 18.88 -0.60 -18.22
N ARG A 257 17.95 -1.13 -19.01
CA ARG A 257 17.84 -2.57 -19.28
C ARG A 257 19.13 -3.05 -19.94
N VAL A 258 19.61 -4.23 -19.54
CA VAL A 258 20.78 -4.87 -20.18
C VAL A 258 20.37 -5.27 -21.61
N PRO A 259 21.09 -4.82 -22.67
CA PRO A 259 20.75 -5.16 -24.04
C PRO A 259 20.94 -6.66 -24.29
N ARG A 260 19.99 -7.25 -25.02
CA ARG A 260 19.92 -8.68 -25.34
C ARG A 260 20.02 -8.83 -26.85
N ARG A 261 20.96 -9.64 -27.35
CA ARG A 261 21.08 -9.95 -28.78
C ARG A 261 20.50 -11.34 -29.03
N LYS A 262 19.48 -11.46 -29.87
CA LYS A 262 18.94 -12.77 -30.27
C LYS A 262 19.99 -13.56 -31.04
N LEU A 263 20.17 -14.81 -30.66
CA LEU A 263 21.05 -15.77 -31.33
C LEU A 263 20.25 -16.55 -32.40
N PRO A 264 20.91 -17.08 -33.45
CA PRO A 264 20.22 -17.81 -34.53
C PRO A 264 19.71 -19.19 -34.11
N GLU A 265 20.21 -19.73 -32.99
CA GLU A 265 19.86 -21.06 -32.48
C GLU A 265 18.55 -21.02 -31.69
N PRO A 266 17.60 -21.96 -31.92
CA PRO A 266 16.37 -22.00 -31.16
C PRO A 266 16.64 -22.27 -29.67
N ALA A 267 15.83 -21.68 -28.80
CA ALA A 267 15.71 -22.12 -27.41
C ALA A 267 14.77 -23.34 -27.33
N PRO A 268 14.78 -24.09 -26.20
CA PRO A 268 13.76 -25.10 -25.93
C PRO A 268 12.34 -24.52 -25.92
N GLY A 269 11.33 -25.39 -25.99
CA GLY A 269 9.93 -24.97 -25.89
C GLY A 269 9.65 -24.27 -24.54
N PRO A 270 8.78 -23.24 -24.48
CA PRO A 270 8.50 -22.52 -23.24
C PRO A 270 8.10 -23.42 -22.06
N GLU A 271 7.33 -24.47 -22.31
CA GLU A 271 6.93 -25.48 -21.32
C GLU A 271 8.14 -26.24 -20.74
N GLN A 272 9.11 -26.60 -21.57
CA GLN A 272 10.35 -27.27 -21.15
C GLN A 272 11.26 -26.34 -20.33
N ILE A 273 11.32 -25.05 -20.68
CA ILE A 273 12.06 -24.04 -19.90
C ILE A 273 11.40 -23.85 -18.54
N LEU A 274 10.06 -23.75 -18.49
CA LEU A 274 9.30 -23.65 -17.25
C LEU A 274 9.43 -24.89 -16.35
N HIS A 275 9.42 -26.09 -16.94
CA HIS A 275 9.63 -27.35 -16.21
C HIS A 275 10.99 -27.36 -15.51
N GLY A 276 12.08 -27.12 -16.27
CA GLY A 276 13.43 -27.08 -15.71
C GLY A 276 13.61 -25.97 -14.66
N PHE A 277 13.00 -24.79 -14.86
CA PHE A 277 12.98 -23.73 -13.86
C PHE A 277 12.29 -24.18 -12.56
N TYR A 278 11.11 -24.82 -12.65
CA TYR A 278 10.38 -25.29 -11.48
C TYR A 278 11.11 -26.41 -10.73
N GLU A 279 11.76 -27.34 -11.44
CA GLU A 279 12.61 -28.38 -10.85
C GLU A 279 13.85 -27.80 -10.18
N ALA A 280 14.55 -26.88 -10.85
CA ALA A 280 15.72 -26.22 -10.29
C ALA A 280 15.40 -25.43 -9.02
N VAL A 281 14.29 -24.67 -9.01
CA VAL A 281 13.82 -23.98 -7.81
C VAL A 281 13.43 -24.97 -6.71
N ALA A 282 12.76 -26.08 -7.04
CA ALA A 282 12.45 -27.11 -6.05
C ALA A 282 13.71 -27.66 -5.35
N GLY A 283 14.84 -27.78 -6.06
CA GLY A 283 16.14 -28.21 -5.52
C GLY A 283 16.90 -27.19 -4.63
N ILE A 284 16.42 -25.94 -4.49
CA ILE A 284 17.06 -24.92 -3.65
C ILE A 284 16.61 -25.07 -2.19
N ALA A 285 17.49 -25.59 -1.33
CA ALA A 285 17.33 -25.52 0.12
C ALA A 285 17.67 -24.10 0.64
N ASN A 286 18.74 -23.52 0.12
CA ASN A 286 19.18 -22.16 0.44
C ASN A 286 20.06 -21.57 -0.69
N TYR A 287 20.29 -20.26 -0.70
CA TYR A 287 21.26 -19.64 -1.62
C TYR A 287 21.78 -18.27 -1.15
N ARG A 288 22.91 -17.84 -1.74
CA ARG A 288 23.40 -16.45 -1.74
C ARG A 288 23.49 -15.92 -3.17
N ALA A 289 23.21 -14.64 -3.37
CA ALA A 289 23.41 -13.93 -4.64
C ALA A 289 23.64 -12.43 -4.40
N ASP A 290 24.37 -11.79 -5.31
CA ASP A 290 24.35 -10.33 -5.46
C ASP A 290 23.18 -9.96 -6.39
N LEU A 291 22.35 -9.02 -5.99
CA LEU A 291 21.16 -8.59 -6.72
C LEU A 291 21.29 -7.13 -7.14
N THR A 292 20.99 -6.83 -8.41
CA THR A 292 20.90 -5.46 -8.90
C THR A 292 19.50 -5.20 -9.43
N MET A 293 18.81 -4.22 -8.86
CA MET A 293 17.42 -3.88 -9.18
C MET A 293 17.31 -2.46 -9.74
N SER A 294 16.54 -2.31 -10.81
CA SER A 294 16.18 -1.02 -11.43
C SER A 294 14.68 -0.95 -11.60
N PHE A 295 14.05 0.08 -11.03
CA PHE A 295 12.61 0.28 -11.00
C PHE A 295 12.22 1.68 -11.47
N ARG A 296 11.13 1.74 -12.23
CA ARG A 296 10.45 2.96 -12.68
C ARG A 296 8.94 2.76 -12.64
N TYR A 297 8.21 3.74 -12.09
CA TYR A 297 6.75 3.83 -12.19
C TYR A 297 6.30 5.28 -11.96
N GLY A 298 5.70 5.92 -12.96
CA GLY A 298 5.31 7.33 -12.88
C GLY A 298 6.51 8.25 -12.61
N ARG A 299 6.50 8.97 -11.49
CA ARG A 299 7.66 9.76 -11.03
C ARG A 299 8.75 8.95 -10.31
N LEU A 300 8.46 7.75 -9.81
CA LEU A 300 9.41 6.92 -9.06
C LEU A 300 10.56 6.44 -9.94
N ARG A 301 11.77 6.54 -9.41
CA ARG A 301 13.03 6.06 -9.99
C ARG A 301 13.88 5.49 -8.86
N LEU A 302 14.17 4.20 -8.92
CA LEU A 302 14.98 3.49 -7.93
C LEU A 302 16.02 2.63 -8.65
N TYR A 303 17.30 2.84 -8.32
CA TYR A 303 18.37 1.89 -8.55
C TYR A 303 18.85 1.36 -7.19
N ARG A 304 19.09 0.05 -7.09
CA ARG A 304 19.46 -0.63 -5.85
C ARG A 304 20.43 -1.78 -6.18
N ALA A 305 21.43 -1.98 -5.34
CA ALA A 305 22.29 -3.15 -5.33
C ALA A 305 22.32 -3.74 -3.92
N ASP A 306 22.18 -5.06 -3.82
CA ASP A 306 21.97 -5.77 -2.56
C ASP A 306 22.77 -7.07 -2.52
N ARG A 307 23.27 -7.42 -1.34
CA ARG A 307 23.78 -8.74 -1.02
C ARG A 307 22.67 -9.55 -0.37
N PHE A 308 22.27 -10.67 -0.97
CA PHE A 308 21.12 -11.46 -0.54
C PHE A 308 21.51 -12.88 -0.11
N ALA A 309 20.87 -13.34 0.95
CA ALA A 309 20.90 -14.72 1.44
C ALA A 309 19.47 -15.18 1.74
N TYR A 310 19.14 -16.42 1.39
CA TYR A 310 17.83 -17.03 1.57
C TYR A 310 17.98 -18.47 2.05
N SER A 311 17.07 -18.91 2.92
CA SER A 311 16.87 -20.29 3.35
C SER A 311 15.38 -20.64 3.29
N ARG A 312 15.07 -21.86 2.85
CA ARG A 312 13.69 -22.39 2.83
C ARG A 312 13.27 -22.94 4.19
N GLU A 313 14.12 -23.73 4.85
CA GLU A 313 13.80 -24.47 6.08
C GLU A 313 14.96 -24.39 7.10
N PRO A 314 14.78 -23.70 8.25
CA PRO A 314 13.69 -22.76 8.52
C PRO A 314 13.69 -21.61 7.50
N TYR A 315 12.49 -21.06 7.23
CA TYR A 315 12.35 -19.91 6.33
C TYR A 315 12.99 -18.68 6.96
N TRP A 316 14.00 -18.13 6.29
CA TRP A 316 14.56 -16.83 6.61
C TRP A 316 15.25 -16.23 5.38
N PHE A 317 15.40 -14.90 5.38
CA PHE A 317 16.25 -14.21 4.43
C PHE A 317 17.04 -13.10 5.12
N THR A 318 18.14 -12.70 4.50
CA THR A 318 18.95 -11.57 4.94
C THR A 318 19.41 -10.81 3.71
N LEU A 319 19.18 -9.52 3.71
CA LEU A 319 19.48 -8.58 2.66
C LEU A 319 20.34 -7.45 3.23
N PHE A 320 21.40 -7.07 2.52
CA PHE A 320 22.23 -5.92 2.86
C PHE A 320 22.41 -5.02 1.62
N THR A 321 21.82 -3.84 1.68
CA THR A 321 21.81 -2.86 0.58
C THR A 321 23.21 -2.23 0.45
N THR A 322 23.94 -2.51 -0.63
CA THR A 322 25.30 -2.00 -0.85
C THR A 322 25.31 -0.64 -1.55
N GLU A 323 24.43 -0.43 -2.53
CA GLU A 323 24.17 0.87 -3.15
C GLU A 323 22.66 1.10 -3.30
N GLN A 324 22.21 2.35 -3.16
CA GLN A 324 20.85 2.74 -3.47
C GLN A 324 20.80 4.19 -3.94
N ARG A 325 20.02 4.46 -4.99
CA ARG A 325 19.66 5.80 -5.46
C ARG A 325 18.18 5.85 -5.76
N ALA A 326 17.45 6.67 -5.01
CA ALA A 326 16.02 6.90 -5.19
C ALA A 326 15.76 8.41 -5.31
N ASN A 327 14.85 8.84 -6.20
CA ASN A 327 14.51 10.27 -6.34
C ASN A 327 13.49 10.77 -5.30
N TYR A 328 13.22 9.95 -4.29
CA TYR A 328 12.39 10.22 -3.12
C TYR A 328 13.08 9.60 -1.87
N LEU A 329 12.67 9.99 -0.66
CA LEU A 329 13.36 9.56 0.56
C LEU A 329 12.72 8.29 1.13
N LEU A 330 13.19 7.14 0.66
CA LEU A 330 12.84 5.84 1.21
C LEU A 330 13.44 5.69 2.62
N LEU A 331 12.65 5.97 3.67
CA LEU A 331 13.10 5.86 5.07
C LEU A 331 13.57 4.45 5.43
N SER A 332 12.93 3.43 4.86
CA SER A 332 13.22 2.04 5.19
C SER A 332 14.52 1.50 4.58
N HIS A 333 15.13 2.18 3.60
CA HIS A 333 16.33 1.64 2.94
C HIS A 333 17.31 2.73 2.51
N SER A 334 18.60 2.44 2.64
CA SER A 334 19.73 3.23 2.11
C SER A 334 20.98 2.37 1.94
N ALA A 335 22.01 2.88 1.27
CA ALA A 335 23.31 2.21 1.21
C ALA A 335 23.88 1.96 2.63
N GLY A 336 24.25 0.72 2.92
CA GLY A 336 24.67 0.25 4.24
C GLY A 336 23.52 -0.09 5.21
N SER A 337 22.28 -0.22 4.70
CA SER A 337 21.12 -0.75 5.44
C SER A 337 21.05 -2.27 5.38
N ALA A 338 20.42 -2.87 6.39
CA ALA A 338 20.21 -4.30 6.51
C ALA A 338 18.73 -4.60 6.77
N LEU A 339 18.19 -5.62 6.09
CA LEU A 339 16.82 -6.12 6.25
C LEU A 339 16.89 -7.64 6.41
N TRP A 340 16.26 -8.23 7.42
CA TRP A 340 16.23 -9.69 7.60
C TRP A 340 14.91 -10.16 8.20
N TYR A 341 14.49 -11.36 7.80
CA TYR A 341 13.41 -12.07 8.47
C TYR A 341 14.00 -13.00 9.53
N SER A 342 13.52 -12.88 10.75
CA SER A 342 13.95 -13.69 11.89
C SER A 342 13.00 -14.90 12.05
N PRO A 343 13.50 -16.15 12.00
CA PRO A 343 12.66 -17.33 12.20
C PRO A 343 12.30 -17.59 13.68
N GLU A 344 12.98 -16.91 14.62
CA GLU A 344 12.83 -17.14 16.07
C GLU A 344 11.57 -16.45 16.63
N ASP A 345 11.36 -15.19 16.27
CA ASP A 345 10.21 -14.38 16.67
C ASP A 345 9.23 -14.07 15.52
N LYS A 346 9.57 -14.50 14.28
CA LYS A 346 8.77 -14.37 13.05
C LYS A 346 8.59 -12.94 12.54
N ASN A 347 9.44 -12.03 12.97
CA ASN A 347 9.39 -10.63 12.58
C ASN A 347 10.34 -10.31 11.42
N LEU A 348 10.03 -9.20 10.74
CA LEU A 348 10.90 -8.54 9.79
C LEU A 348 11.66 -7.43 10.52
N HIS A 349 12.98 -7.51 10.54
CA HIS A 349 13.86 -6.54 11.18
C HIS A 349 14.57 -5.71 10.12
N LEU A 350 14.72 -4.43 10.41
CA LEU A 350 15.33 -3.45 9.53
C LEU A 350 16.27 -2.54 10.31
N ARG A 351 17.43 -2.24 9.74
CA ARG A 351 18.38 -1.28 10.28
C ARG A 351 18.91 -0.37 9.19
N GLY A 352 18.66 0.93 9.32
CA GLY A 352 19.04 1.94 8.33
C GLY A 352 20.55 2.03 8.07
N GLY A 353 20.91 2.52 6.88
CA GLY A 353 22.28 2.86 6.51
C GLY A 353 22.65 4.30 6.89
N GLY A 354 23.95 4.62 6.92
CA GLY A 354 24.45 5.97 7.17
C GLY A 354 23.76 6.70 8.34
N LEU A 355 23.09 7.83 8.03
CA LEU A 355 22.35 8.64 8.99
C LEU A 355 21.00 8.05 9.42
N GLN A 356 20.37 7.18 8.63
CA GLN A 356 19.12 6.50 9.02
C GLN A 356 19.32 5.57 10.24
N ARG A 357 20.57 5.24 10.60
CA ARG A 357 20.93 4.56 11.87
C ARG A 357 20.45 5.31 13.12
N LEU A 358 20.18 6.61 13.02
CA LEU A 358 19.58 7.39 14.10
C LEU A 358 18.15 6.93 14.45
N MET A 359 17.45 6.25 13.55
CA MET A 359 16.13 5.65 13.82
C MET A 359 16.20 4.34 14.62
N GLY A 360 17.41 3.81 14.87
CA GLY A 360 17.61 2.53 15.54
C GLY A 360 17.45 1.32 14.64
N GLU A 361 17.06 0.19 15.26
CA GLU A 361 16.50 -0.98 14.59
C GLU A 361 14.98 -0.86 14.61
N GLN A 362 14.31 -1.32 13.55
CA GLN A 362 12.88 -1.26 13.36
C GLN A 362 12.38 -2.69 13.13
N THR A 363 11.48 -3.16 13.98
CA THR A 363 10.95 -4.52 13.93
C THR A 363 9.46 -4.47 13.63
N PHE A 364 9.05 -5.21 12.60
CA PHE A 364 7.69 -5.24 12.08
C PHE A 364 7.18 -6.68 12.07
N SER A 365 5.88 -6.87 12.24
CA SER A 365 5.28 -8.19 11.97
C SER A 365 5.44 -8.54 10.49
N GLY A 366 5.45 -9.85 10.16
CA GLY A 366 5.36 -10.31 8.77
C GLY A 366 4.08 -9.89 8.05
N ASP A 367 3.11 -9.31 8.77
CA ASP A 367 1.81 -8.84 8.28
C ASP A 367 1.70 -7.30 8.23
N ASP A 368 2.78 -6.53 8.46
CA ASP A 368 2.73 -5.07 8.32
C ASP A 368 2.63 -4.68 6.82
N TYR A 369 1.52 -4.02 6.48
CA TYR A 369 1.24 -3.54 5.12
C TYR A 369 2.31 -2.60 4.55
N LYS A 370 3.13 -1.96 5.39
CA LYS A 370 4.30 -1.18 4.96
C LYS A 370 5.34 -2.02 4.19
N PHE A 371 5.23 -3.36 4.24
CA PHE A 371 6.08 -4.32 3.53
C PHE A 371 5.31 -5.24 2.56
N TYR A 372 3.98 -5.22 2.56
CA TYR A 372 3.18 -5.93 1.55
C TYR A 372 3.19 -5.20 0.19
N ASP A 373 2.96 -5.95 -0.87
CA ASP A 373 3.27 -5.52 -2.23
C ASP A 373 2.06 -5.26 -3.14
N GLN A 374 2.20 -4.24 -3.99
CA GLN A 374 1.53 -4.18 -5.31
C GLN A 374 2.48 -3.84 -6.48
N VAL A 375 3.69 -3.31 -6.24
CA VAL A 375 4.76 -3.11 -7.24
C VAL A 375 6.14 -3.29 -6.55
N GLY A 376 6.70 -4.50 -6.64
CA GLY A 376 7.78 -4.98 -5.76
C GLY A 376 9.05 -4.14 -5.63
N ASP A 377 9.13 -3.32 -4.58
CA ASP A 377 10.30 -2.54 -4.15
C ASP A 377 11.39 -3.38 -3.43
N ASN A 378 11.12 -4.66 -3.13
CA ASN A 378 12.00 -5.51 -2.33
C ASN A 378 12.51 -6.74 -3.10
N PRO A 379 13.83 -6.93 -3.22
CA PRO A 379 14.40 -8.11 -3.89
C PRO A 379 14.02 -9.45 -3.26
N TYR A 380 13.67 -9.49 -1.96
CA TYR A 380 13.19 -10.73 -1.32
C TYR A 380 11.80 -11.16 -1.83
N GLN A 381 11.02 -10.27 -2.44
CA GLN A 381 9.74 -10.57 -3.11
C GLN A 381 9.94 -11.03 -4.56
N LEU A 382 11.17 -10.90 -5.08
CA LEU A 382 11.62 -11.33 -6.41
C LEU A 382 12.58 -12.53 -6.32
N ASN A 383 12.61 -13.23 -5.18
CA ASN A 383 13.40 -14.45 -4.99
C ASN A 383 12.86 -15.60 -5.86
N PHE A 384 13.65 -16.66 -6.09
CA PHE A 384 13.24 -17.71 -7.04
C PHE A 384 11.92 -18.45 -6.64
N PRO A 385 11.69 -18.84 -5.37
CA PRO A 385 10.38 -19.31 -4.91
C PRO A 385 9.19 -18.35 -5.15
N GLU A 386 9.32 -17.05 -4.86
CA GLU A 386 8.22 -16.10 -5.11
C GLU A 386 8.00 -15.87 -6.60
N LEU A 387 9.07 -15.88 -7.40
CA LEU A 387 8.99 -15.83 -8.86
C LEU A 387 8.31 -17.09 -9.44
N GLN A 388 8.57 -18.27 -8.88
CA GLN A 388 7.84 -19.50 -9.24
C GLN A 388 6.34 -19.33 -9.00
N LYS A 389 5.92 -18.78 -7.84
CA LYS A 389 4.51 -18.48 -7.55
C LYS A 389 3.92 -17.44 -8.51
N LEU A 390 4.68 -16.38 -8.84
CA LEU A 390 4.24 -15.33 -9.77
C LEU A 390 3.96 -15.91 -11.16
N VAL A 391 4.85 -16.79 -11.65
CA VAL A 391 4.66 -17.46 -12.95
C VAL A 391 3.49 -18.44 -12.91
N SER A 392 3.44 -19.33 -11.92
CA SER A 392 2.39 -20.35 -11.79
C SER A 392 1.01 -19.80 -11.39
N GLY A 393 0.93 -18.56 -10.92
CA GLY A 393 -0.30 -17.84 -10.60
C GLY A 393 -0.67 -16.79 -11.66
N ASP A 394 0.00 -15.63 -11.61
CA ASP A 394 -0.37 -14.46 -12.42
C ASP A 394 -0.17 -14.68 -13.95
N PHE A 395 0.73 -15.59 -14.34
CA PHE A 395 1.07 -15.88 -15.75
C PHE A 395 0.70 -17.31 -16.21
N ALA A 396 -0.08 -18.08 -15.43
CA ALA A 396 -0.40 -19.48 -15.74
C ALA A 396 -1.03 -19.72 -17.14
N ASN A 397 -1.82 -18.74 -17.62
CA ASN A 397 -2.48 -18.77 -18.94
C ASN A 397 -1.88 -17.74 -19.93
N ALA A 398 -0.62 -17.34 -19.72
CA ALA A 398 0.05 -16.35 -20.56
C ALA A 398 0.38 -16.89 -21.96
N GLN A 399 0.44 -16.00 -22.97
CA GLN A 399 1.09 -16.33 -24.22
C GLN A 399 2.61 -16.39 -23.97
N ALA A 400 3.16 -17.59 -24.07
CA ALA A 400 4.58 -17.85 -23.86
C ALA A 400 5.36 -17.89 -25.18
N ARG A 401 6.59 -17.37 -25.18
CA ARG A 401 7.55 -17.43 -26.30
C ARG A 401 8.97 -17.58 -25.79
N ALA A 402 9.83 -18.31 -26.50
CA ALA A 402 11.22 -18.49 -26.11
C ALA A 402 12.17 -18.25 -27.29
N TRP A 403 13.38 -17.75 -27.02
CA TRP A 403 14.48 -17.65 -28.00
C TRP A 403 15.84 -17.59 -27.28
N SER A 404 16.91 -18.02 -27.95
CA SER A 404 18.27 -17.90 -27.40
C SER A 404 18.76 -16.45 -27.47
N VAL A 405 19.50 -16.01 -26.46
CA VAL A 405 20.12 -14.67 -26.41
C VAL A 405 21.56 -14.71 -25.93
N GLU A 406 22.34 -13.72 -26.37
CA GLU A 406 23.58 -13.31 -25.74
C GLU A 406 23.25 -12.36 -24.57
N TYR A 407 23.70 -12.70 -23.36
CA TYR A 407 23.48 -11.92 -22.15
C TYR A 407 24.72 -12.02 -21.23
N GLN A 408 25.30 -10.87 -20.85
CA GLN A 408 26.54 -10.78 -20.07
C GLN A 408 27.73 -11.62 -20.63
N GLY A 409 27.76 -11.86 -21.94
CA GLY A 409 28.79 -12.68 -22.61
C GLY A 409 28.51 -14.19 -22.60
N GLY A 410 27.46 -14.66 -21.91
CA GLY A 410 26.96 -16.03 -21.97
C GLY A 410 25.82 -16.21 -22.98
N LYS A 411 25.59 -17.46 -23.39
CA LYS A 411 24.37 -17.87 -24.11
C LYS A 411 23.30 -18.23 -23.09
N MET A 412 22.18 -17.51 -23.12
CA MET A 412 21.02 -17.71 -22.25
C MET A 412 19.76 -18.02 -23.06
N TRP A 413 18.70 -18.48 -22.39
CA TRP A 413 17.36 -18.50 -22.97
C TRP A 413 16.54 -17.32 -22.46
N GLU A 414 15.91 -16.57 -23.36
CA GLU A 414 14.91 -15.56 -23.00
C GLU A 414 13.51 -16.15 -23.15
N LEU A 415 12.77 -16.22 -22.05
CA LEU A 415 11.37 -16.64 -21.96
C LEU A 415 10.48 -15.41 -21.74
N GLU A 416 9.71 -15.05 -22.76
CA GLU A 416 8.68 -14.00 -22.74
C GLU A 416 7.32 -14.61 -22.36
N LEU A 417 6.68 -14.05 -21.33
CA LEU A 417 5.32 -14.38 -20.89
C LEU A 417 4.46 -13.11 -20.94
N LEU A 418 3.40 -13.14 -21.76
CA LEU A 418 2.46 -12.02 -21.93
C LEU A 418 1.07 -12.41 -21.41
N ARG A 419 0.49 -11.65 -20.48
CA ARG A 419 -0.84 -11.93 -19.93
C ARG A 419 -1.91 -11.81 -21.03
N THR A 420 -2.82 -12.78 -21.06
CA THR A 420 -3.92 -12.88 -22.04
C THR A 420 -5.23 -12.31 -21.50
N SER A 421 -5.34 -12.18 -20.18
CA SER A 421 -6.45 -11.53 -19.46
C SER A 421 -6.24 -10.02 -19.33
N TRP A 422 -7.27 -9.33 -18.81
CA TRP A 422 -7.10 -7.98 -18.28
C TRP A 422 -5.98 -7.93 -17.23
N THR A 423 -5.18 -6.86 -17.26
CA THR A 423 -4.10 -6.58 -16.31
C THR A 423 -4.62 -5.59 -15.26
N PRO A 424 -4.64 -5.95 -13.96
CA PRO A 424 -5.02 -5.01 -12.90
C PRO A 424 -4.04 -3.82 -12.80
N PRO A 425 -4.48 -2.64 -12.31
CA PRO A 425 -3.59 -1.53 -11.99
C PRO A 425 -2.43 -1.96 -11.08
N GLY A 426 -1.24 -1.41 -11.30
CA GLY A 426 -0.02 -1.80 -10.58
C GLY A 426 0.52 -3.20 -10.91
N ARG A 427 -0.23 -4.10 -11.58
CA ARG A 427 0.28 -5.41 -11.98
C ARG A 427 0.98 -5.38 -13.34
N PRO A 428 2.03 -6.18 -13.55
CA PRO A 428 2.70 -6.27 -14.85
C PRO A 428 1.86 -7.10 -15.83
N GLY A 429 1.65 -6.60 -17.04
CA GLY A 429 1.08 -7.35 -18.16
C GLY A 429 2.10 -8.28 -18.86
N LYS A 430 3.40 -8.08 -18.64
CA LYS A 430 4.49 -8.83 -19.28
C LYS A 430 5.62 -9.17 -18.29
N LEU A 431 6.05 -10.42 -18.31
CA LEU A 431 7.28 -10.91 -17.67
C LEU A 431 8.26 -11.43 -18.74
N ASN A 432 9.54 -11.21 -18.53
CA ASN A 432 10.63 -11.75 -19.35
C ASN A 432 11.67 -12.35 -18.41
N LEU A 433 12.01 -13.62 -18.57
CA LEU A 433 13.06 -14.30 -17.81
C LEU A 433 14.26 -14.57 -18.71
N ILE A 434 15.45 -14.19 -18.26
CA ILE A 434 16.72 -14.64 -18.82
C ILE A 434 17.20 -15.80 -17.96
N ILE A 435 17.08 -17.02 -18.50
CA ILE A 435 17.36 -18.27 -17.81
C ILE A 435 18.69 -18.83 -18.32
N ASP A 436 19.53 -19.24 -17.37
CA ASP A 436 20.76 -19.96 -17.62
C ASP A 436 20.49 -21.41 -18.06
N PRO A 437 21.00 -21.85 -19.23
CA PRO A 437 20.86 -23.23 -19.71
C PRO A 437 21.50 -24.30 -18.82
N GLU A 438 22.47 -23.96 -17.97
CA GLU A 438 23.18 -24.93 -17.13
C GLU A 438 22.49 -25.15 -15.79
N SER A 439 22.12 -24.08 -15.08
CA SER A 439 21.39 -24.17 -13.80
C SER A 439 19.87 -24.19 -13.91
N HIS A 440 19.31 -23.88 -15.08
CA HIS A 440 17.89 -23.60 -15.31
C HIS A 440 17.29 -22.45 -14.46
N LEU A 441 18.12 -21.64 -13.79
CA LEU A 441 17.68 -20.52 -12.96
C LEU A 441 17.76 -19.17 -13.70
N PRO A 442 16.91 -18.18 -13.33
CA PRO A 442 16.99 -16.84 -13.90
C PRO A 442 18.27 -16.09 -13.50
N ALA A 443 19.09 -15.75 -14.49
CA ALA A 443 20.15 -14.74 -14.37
C ALA A 443 19.57 -13.31 -14.34
N ALA A 444 18.39 -13.08 -14.93
CA ALA A 444 17.64 -11.84 -14.79
C ALA A 444 16.13 -12.00 -15.03
N LEU A 445 15.36 -11.05 -14.52
CA LEU A 445 13.93 -10.88 -14.81
C LEU A 445 13.61 -9.43 -15.19
N GLU A 446 12.62 -9.23 -16.06
CA GLU A 446 12.03 -7.93 -16.38
C GLU A 446 10.49 -8.00 -16.39
N LEU A 447 9.87 -7.27 -15.47
CA LEU A 447 8.43 -7.02 -15.40
C LEU A 447 8.09 -5.68 -16.07
N SER A 448 7.07 -5.65 -16.92
CA SER A 448 6.66 -4.47 -17.69
C SER A 448 5.21 -4.58 -18.19
N GLY A 449 4.72 -3.58 -18.92
CA GLY A 449 3.32 -3.55 -19.37
C GLY A 449 2.35 -3.29 -18.23
N TYR A 450 2.72 -2.38 -17.32
CA TYR A 450 1.83 -1.77 -16.34
C TYR A 450 0.93 -0.71 -17.01
N ASP A 451 0.08 -0.05 -16.22
CA ASP A 451 -0.74 1.08 -16.63
C ASP A 451 0.07 2.35 -16.98
N ASP A 452 1.27 2.54 -16.43
CA ASP A 452 2.30 3.43 -16.99
C ASP A 452 3.09 2.70 -18.12
N PRO A 453 3.00 3.13 -19.39
CA PRO A 453 3.72 2.49 -20.49
C PRO A 453 5.25 2.56 -20.40
N LYS A 454 5.81 3.42 -19.55
CA LYS A 454 7.26 3.52 -19.29
C LYS A 454 7.70 2.68 -18.10
N ALA A 455 6.77 2.19 -17.27
CA ALA A 455 7.11 1.49 -16.04
C ALA A 455 7.73 0.11 -16.28
N PHE A 456 8.66 -0.25 -15.40
CA PHE A 456 9.27 -1.56 -15.36
C PHE A 456 9.93 -1.84 -14.01
N ILE A 457 10.04 -3.12 -13.66
CA ILE A 457 11.01 -3.63 -12.69
C ILE A 457 11.99 -4.52 -13.46
N ALA A 458 13.28 -4.32 -13.28
CA ALA A 458 14.33 -5.22 -13.75
C ALA A 458 15.15 -5.68 -12.54
N CYS A 459 15.39 -6.99 -12.41
CA CYS A 459 16.31 -7.53 -11.41
C CYS A 459 17.31 -8.48 -12.09
N THR A 460 18.58 -8.36 -11.72
CA THR A 460 19.69 -9.20 -12.19
C THR A 460 20.28 -9.95 -11.00
N PHE A 461 20.53 -11.24 -11.18
CA PHE A 461 21.13 -12.14 -10.20
C PHE A 461 22.56 -12.44 -10.64
N SER A 462 23.55 -12.16 -9.80
CA SER A 462 24.96 -12.48 -10.06
C SER A 462 25.62 -13.11 -8.83
N ASN A 463 26.80 -13.69 -9.01
CA ASN A 463 27.55 -14.40 -7.96
C ASN A 463 26.73 -15.48 -7.20
N LEU A 464 25.74 -16.08 -7.88
CA LEU A 464 24.80 -17.06 -7.34
C LEU A 464 25.53 -18.30 -6.81
N LYS A 465 25.23 -18.68 -5.56
CA LYS A 465 25.76 -19.88 -4.90
C LYS A 465 24.61 -20.60 -4.18
N LEU A 466 24.29 -21.81 -4.63
CA LEU A 466 23.22 -22.63 -4.09
C LEU A 466 23.72 -23.52 -2.94
N ASN A 467 22.81 -23.87 -2.02
CA ASN A 467 22.96 -24.94 -1.03
C ASN A 467 24.28 -24.89 -0.24
N GLN A 468 24.58 -23.72 0.33
CA GLN A 468 25.76 -23.48 1.20
C GLN A 468 25.40 -23.67 2.69
N ASP A 469 26.39 -23.67 3.58
CA ASP A 469 26.11 -23.43 5.02
C ASP A 469 25.84 -21.93 5.23
N LEU A 470 24.60 -21.59 5.60
CA LEU A 470 24.09 -20.22 5.71
C LEU A 470 23.38 -20.03 7.05
N ARG A 471 23.57 -18.86 7.67
CA ARG A 471 23.00 -18.52 8.99
C ARG A 471 22.18 -17.21 8.94
N PRO A 472 21.05 -17.12 9.68
CA PRO A 472 20.29 -15.89 9.80
C PRO A 472 21.15 -14.73 10.31
N GLY A 473 20.96 -13.52 9.77
CA GLY A 473 21.58 -12.29 10.30
C GLY A 473 23.11 -12.20 10.14
N GLU A 474 23.79 -13.16 9.50
CA GLU A 474 25.21 -13.04 9.19
C GLU A 474 25.43 -12.09 7.99
N PHE A 475 25.42 -10.78 8.25
CA PHE A 475 25.77 -9.72 7.28
C PHE A 475 27.26 -9.70 6.88
N ARG A 476 28.04 -10.73 7.25
CA ARG A 476 29.46 -10.89 6.90
C ARG A 476 29.58 -11.55 5.52
N PHE A 477 29.30 -10.75 4.50
CA PHE A 477 29.41 -11.07 3.07
C PHE A 477 30.79 -10.72 2.50
#